data_AF-S3HLE3-F1
#
_entry.id   AF-S3HLE3-F1
#
_cell.length_a   1.000
_cell.length_b   1.000
_cell.length_c   1.000
_cell.angle_alpha   90.00
_cell.angle_beta   90.00
_cell.angle_gamma   90.00
#
_symmetry.space_group_name_H-M   'P 1'
#
loop_
_entity.id
_entity.type
_entity.pdbx_description
1 polymer ?
#
loop_
_entity_poly.entity_id
_entity_poly.type
_entity_poly.pdbx_seq_one_letter_code
_entity_poly.pdbx_strand_id
1 'polypeptide(L)'
;MDGREGRFLRDLQTISTTSHVGNARSRNLQQPLFKDVDCVLLRVPDLQSALPFYEESLGHQLMWRSDVAAGLSIIGSKTELVLHTKAGPEVDMLVQDLDEAVRRFREAGGTVLNDPFDLPIGRAAVVQDPFGNVLVLLDQSKGKLVTDHDGRVTGTTGV
;
A
#
# COMPACT_ATOMS: atom_id res chain seq x y z
N MET A 1 -18.59 -18.83 7.10
CA MET A 1 -18.11 -17.51 6.67
C MET A 1 -18.77 -16.48 7.55
N ASP A 2 -17.97 -15.79 8.36
CA ASP A 2 -18.42 -14.94 9.46
C ASP A 2 -18.88 -13.57 8.92
N GLY A 3 -20.04 -13.08 9.36
CA GLY A 3 -20.78 -11.92 8.83
C GLY A 3 -20.12 -10.54 9.06
N ARG A 4 -18.80 -10.49 9.19
CA ARG A 4 -18.00 -9.28 9.41
C ARG A 4 -17.77 -8.46 8.12
N GLU A 5 -17.72 -9.09 6.95
CA GLU A 5 -17.30 -8.44 5.68
C GLU A 5 -18.28 -7.39 5.10
N GLY A 6 -19.46 -7.20 5.69
CA GLY A 6 -20.41 -6.15 5.26
C GLY A 6 -20.72 -5.10 6.32
N ARG A 7 -20.16 -5.21 7.55
CA ARG A 7 -20.52 -4.32 8.66
C ARG A 7 -20.00 -2.90 8.43
N PHE A 8 -18.75 -2.76 7.99
CA PHE A 8 -18.15 -1.46 7.72
C PHE A 8 -18.93 -0.62 6.70
N LEU A 9 -19.32 -1.22 5.56
CA LEU A 9 -20.10 -0.51 4.53
C LEU A 9 -21.49 -0.09 5.03
N ARG A 10 -22.08 -0.86 5.95
CA ARG A 10 -23.34 -0.48 6.62
C ARG A 10 -23.12 0.66 7.62
N ASP A 11 -22.02 0.66 8.36
CA ASP A 11 -21.68 1.74 9.28
C ASP A 11 -21.49 3.07 8.51
N LEU A 12 -20.88 3.04 7.33
CA LEU A 12 -20.76 4.22 6.46
C LEU A 12 -22.12 4.80 6.04
N GLN A 13 -23.14 3.96 5.81
CA GLN A 13 -24.49 4.42 5.47
C GLN A 13 -25.18 5.17 6.63
N THR A 14 -24.68 5.01 7.87
CA THR A 14 -25.21 5.71 9.06
C THR A 14 -24.53 7.05 9.34
N ILE A 15 -23.44 7.38 8.62
CA ILE A 15 -22.76 8.66 8.76
C ILE A 15 -23.67 9.74 8.16
N SER A 16 -24.36 10.49 9.02
CA SER A 16 -25.16 11.65 8.63
C SER A 16 -24.25 12.76 8.09
N THR A 17 -24.57 13.32 6.92
CA THR A 17 -23.91 14.48 6.33
C THR A 17 -24.29 15.77 7.09
N THR A 18 -23.91 15.87 8.36
CA THR A 18 -23.97 17.16 9.07
C THR A 18 -22.58 17.76 9.03
N SER A 19 -22.34 18.62 8.04
CA SER A 19 -21.11 19.40 7.90
C SER A 19 -21.00 20.42 9.03
N HIS A 20 -20.54 19.98 10.21
CA HIS A 20 -19.98 20.88 11.21
C HIS A 20 -18.50 21.08 10.89
N VAL A 21 -18.19 22.16 10.17
CA VAL A 21 -16.84 22.75 10.20
C VAL A 21 -16.72 23.45 11.55
N GLY A 22 -16.50 22.66 12.61
CA GLY A 22 -16.12 23.18 13.91
C GLY A 22 -14.75 23.83 13.79
N ASN A 23 -14.62 25.06 14.27
CA ASN A 23 -13.39 25.84 14.27
C ASN A 23 -12.27 25.05 14.97
N ALA A 24 -11.41 24.40 14.18
CA ALA A 24 -10.31 23.60 14.68
C ALA A 24 -9.33 24.54 15.38
N ARG A 25 -9.19 24.39 16.71
CA ARG A 25 -8.11 25.02 17.46
C ARG A 25 -6.80 24.66 16.78
N SER A 26 -5.99 25.66 16.42
CA SER A 26 -4.66 25.49 15.84
C SER A 26 -3.73 24.73 16.81
N ARG A 27 -3.84 23.41 16.84
CA ARG A 27 -2.77 22.54 17.30
C ARG A 27 -1.68 22.63 16.25
N ASN A 28 -0.44 22.82 16.69
CA ASN A 28 0.73 22.67 15.85
C ASN A 28 0.86 21.18 15.51
N LEU A 29 0.00 20.69 14.61
CA LEU A 29 -0.05 19.29 14.21
C LEU A 29 1.18 19.07 13.32
N GLN A 30 2.10 18.20 13.75
CA GLN A 30 3.12 17.68 12.84
C GLN A 30 2.45 17.11 11.59
N GLN A 31 3.13 17.20 10.45
CA GLN A 31 2.61 16.65 9.20
C GLN A 31 2.22 15.16 9.39
N PRO A 32 1.10 14.72 8.79
CA PRO A 32 0.71 13.32 8.77
C PRO A 32 1.87 12.43 8.36
N LEU A 33 1.99 11.28 9.02
CA LEU A 33 3.10 10.36 8.76
C LEU A 33 2.99 9.73 7.37
N PHE A 34 1.80 9.25 7.03
CA PHE A 34 1.50 8.64 5.75
C PHE A 34 1.16 9.71 4.71
N LYS A 35 1.76 9.59 3.53
CA LYS A 35 1.56 10.51 2.41
C LYS A 35 0.51 10.02 1.43
N ASP A 36 0.48 8.72 1.19
CA ASP A 36 -0.42 8.04 0.25
C ASP A 36 -0.39 6.52 0.52
N VAL A 37 -1.19 5.76 -0.24
CA VAL A 37 -1.06 4.31 -0.34
C VAL A 37 -0.32 3.98 -1.64
N ASP A 38 0.86 3.35 -1.51
CA ASP A 38 1.66 2.91 -2.67
C ASP A 38 0.97 1.74 -3.36
N CYS A 39 0.69 0.69 -2.61
CA CYS A 39 -0.02 -0.46 -3.14
C CYS A 39 -0.91 -1.14 -2.11
N VAL A 40 -1.91 -1.86 -2.64
CA VAL A 40 -2.62 -2.90 -1.92
C VAL A 40 -2.24 -4.22 -2.56
N LEU A 41 -1.66 -5.11 -1.76
CA LEU A 41 -1.17 -6.39 -2.22
C LEU A 41 -2.18 -7.49 -1.88
N LEU A 42 -2.62 -8.22 -2.90
CA LEU A 42 -3.53 -9.35 -2.80
C LEU A 42 -2.80 -10.65 -3.11
N ARG A 43 -3.03 -11.65 -2.27
CA ARG A 43 -2.50 -12.99 -2.48
C ARG A 43 -3.30 -13.70 -3.58
N VAL A 44 -2.60 -14.22 -4.58
CA VAL A 44 -3.16 -15.10 -5.60
C VAL A 44 -2.40 -16.44 -5.63
N PRO A 45 -3.03 -17.56 -6.03
CA PRO A 45 -2.32 -18.84 -6.08
C PRO A 45 -1.29 -18.89 -7.22
N ASP A 46 -1.55 -18.17 -8.31
CA ASP A 46 -0.77 -18.21 -9.54
C ASP A 46 -1.03 -16.94 -10.38
N LEU A 47 0.02 -16.37 -10.98
CA LEU A 47 -0.11 -15.17 -11.81
C LEU A 47 -0.67 -15.48 -13.20
N GLN A 48 -0.37 -16.67 -13.75
CA GLN A 48 -0.80 -17.03 -15.09
C GLN A 48 -2.33 -17.08 -15.20
N SER A 49 -3.01 -17.57 -14.16
CA SER A 49 -4.46 -17.62 -14.05
C SER A 49 -5.07 -16.32 -13.51
N ALA A 50 -4.37 -15.58 -12.64
CA ALA A 50 -4.90 -14.34 -12.08
C ALA A 50 -4.88 -13.18 -13.08
N LEU A 51 -3.82 -13.01 -13.87
CA LEU A 51 -3.70 -11.86 -14.77
C LEU A 51 -4.86 -11.73 -15.78
N PRO A 52 -5.29 -12.78 -16.50
CA PRO A 52 -6.45 -12.68 -17.39
C PRO A 52 -7.74 -12.25 -16.67
N PHE A 53 -7.91 -12.67 -15.41
CA PHE A 53 -9.06 -12.23 -14.62
C PHE A 53 -9.01 -10.72 -14.35
N TYR A 54 -7.88 -10.18 -13.89
CA TYR A 54 -7.79 -8.76 -13.56
C TYR A 54 -7.65 -7.86 -14.80
N GLU A 55 -6.91 -8.28 -15.82
CA GLU A 55 -6.67 -7.49 -17.03
C GLU A 55 -7.84 -7.55 -17.99
N GLU A 56 -8.23 -8.76 -18.43
CA GLU A 56 -9.23 -8.92 -19.49
C GLU A 56 -10.65 -8.82 -18.94
N SER A 57 -10.92 -9.43 -17.78
CA SER A 57 -12.28 -9.48 -17.23
C SER A 57 -12.62 -8.23 -16.41
N LEU A 58 -11.66 -7.67 -15.68
CA LEU A 58 -11.87 -6.48 -14.85
C LEU A 58 -11.30 -5.18 -15.45
N GLY A 59 -10.46 -5.25 -16.48
CA GLY A 59 -9.99 -4.09 -17.24
C GLY A 59 -8.81 -3.34 -16.66
N HIS A 60 -8.07 -3.92 -15.70
CA HIS A 60 -6.86 -3.30 -15.17
C HIS A 60 -5.69 -3.40 -16.15
N GLN A 61 -4.78 -2.43 -16.13
CA GLN A 61 -3.59 -2.48 -16.99
C GLN A 61 -2.38 -3.00 -16.22
N LEU A 62 -1.66 -3.96 -16.80
CA LEU A 62 -0.36 -4.39 -16.29
C LEU A 62 0.65 -3.24 -16.36
N MET A 63 1.24 -2.91 -15.21
CA MET A 63 2.31 -1.92 -15.09
C MET A 63 3.68 -2.59 -15.04
N TRP A 64 3.81 -3.64 -14.23
CA TRP A 64 5.05 -4.40 -14.11
C TRP A 64 4.77 -5.82 -13.62
N ARG A 65 5.71 -6.73 -13.88
CA ARG A 65 5.69 -8.10 -13.36
C ARG A 65 7.09 -8.68 -13.14
N SER A 66 7.12 -9.62 -12.23
CA SER A 66 8.19 -10.57 -11.95
C SER A 66 7.63 -12.00 -12.03
N ASP A 67 8.41 -12.98 -11.59
CA ASP A 67 7.93 -14.37 -11.52
C ASP A 67 6.95 -14.62 -10.36
N VAL A 68 6.94 -13.76 -9.34
CA VAL A 68 6.13 -13.97 -8.12
C VAL A 68 5.13 -12.85 -7.85
N ALA A 69 5.25 -11.72 -8.54
CA ALA A 69 4.38 -10.56 -8.34
C ALA A 69 4.07 -9.81 -9.63
N ALA A 70 2.91 -9.16 -9.70
CA ALA A 70 2.54 -8.24 -10.77
C ALA A 70 1.79 -7.02 -10.21
N GLY A 71 2.18 -5.81 -10.64
CA GLY A 71 1.50 -4.56 -10.32
C GLY A 71 0.56 -4.13 -11.44
N LEU A 72 -0.66 -3.81 -11.06
CA LEU A 72 -1.74 -3.39 -11.95
C LEU A 72 -2.19 -1.96 -11.59
N SER A 73 -2.58 -1.19 -12.60
CA SER A 73 -3.07 0.17 -12.38
C SER A 73 -4.49 0.18 -11.79
N ILE A 74 -4.78 1.21 -10.99
CA ILE A 74 -6.15 1.54 -10.55
C ILE A 74 -6.53 2.88 -11.18
N ILE A 75 -7.62 2.90 -11.94
CA ILE A 75 -8.07 4.12 -12.64
C ILE A 75 -8.33 5.25 -11.64
N GLY A 76 -7.72 6.41 -11.88
CA GLY A 76 -7.87 7.60 -11.03
C GLY A 76 -7.03 7.58 -9.76
N SER A 77 -6.19 6.56 -9.56
CA SER A 77 -5.29 6.46 -8.42
C SER A 77 -3.84 6.29 -8.86
N LYS A 78 -2.91 6.67 -7.98
CA LYS A 78 -1.49 6.28 -8.08
C LYS A 78 -1.21 4.97 -7.34
N THR A 79 -2.13 4.51 -6.51
CA THR A 79 -2.05 3.23 -5.82
C THR A 79 -2.09 2.09 -6.82
N GLU A 80 -1.18 1.13 -6.63
CA GLU A 80 -1.12 -0.09 -7.42
C GLU A 80 -1.93 -1.21 -6.76
N LEU A 81 -2.58 -2.02 -7.58
CA LEU A 81 -3.08 -3.32 -7.16
C LEU A 81 -1.98 -4.36 -7.44
N VAL A 82 -1.35 -4.88 -6.39
CA VAL A 82 -0.26 -5.85 -6.55
C VAL A 82 -0.78 -7.26 -6.29
N LEU A 83 -0.60 -8.15 -7.25
CA LEU A 83 -0.88 -9.58 -7.10
C LEU A 83 0.42 -10.27 -6.69
N HIS A 84 0.40 -11.09 -5.63
CA HIS A 84 1.58 -11.82 -5.16
C HIS A 84 1.29 -13.29 -4.88
N THR A 85 2.18 -14.19 -5.28
CA THR A 85 1.97 -15.64 -5.14
C THR A 85 2.29 -16.19 -3.74
N LYS A 86 3.07 -15.44 -2.95
CA LYS A 86 3.60 -15.89 -1.65
C LYS A 86 3.24 -15.03 -0.45
N ALA A 87 2.70 -13.83 -0.64
CA ALA A 87 2.54 -12.82 0.40
C ALA A 87 1.17 -12.15 0.23
N GLY A 88 0.76 -11.41 1.24
CA GLY A 88 -0.53 -10.72 1.28
C GLY A 88 -1.62 -11.42 2.11
N PRO A 89 -2.69 -10.69 2.47
CA PRO A 89 -2.93 -9.28 2.10
C PRO A 89 -1.98 -8.31 2.84
N GLU A 90 -1.59 -7.24 2.16
CA GLU A 90 -0.65 -6.22 2.69
C GLU A 90 -1.00 -4.84 2.12
N VAL A 91 -0.70 -3.78 2.86
CA VAL A 91 -0.91 -2.38 2.47
C VAL A 91 0.36 -1.59 2.73
N ASP A 92 0.85 -0.94 1.68
CA ASP A 92 2.10 -0.19 1.70
C ASP A 92 1.78 1.30 1.78
N MET A 93 2.16 1.92 2.90
CA MET A 93 1.94 3.34 3.18
C MET A 93 3.20 4.13 2.83
N LEU A 94 3.08 5.09 1.90
CA LEU A 94 4.20 5.95 1.55
C LEU A 94 4.56 6.89 2.69
N VAL A 95 5.86 6.97 3.00
CA VAL A 95 6.44 7.89 3.97
C VAL A 95 7.54 8.74 3.31
N GLN A 96 7.87 9.88 3.92
CA GLN A 96 8.93 10.74 3.39
C GLN A 96 10.33 10.19 3.59
N ASP A 97 10.55 9.64 4.79
CA ASP A 97 11.82 9.20 5.30
C ASP A 97 11.52 8.03 6.22
N LEU A 98 12.08 6.86 5.91
CA LEU A 98 11.72 5.63 6.60
C LEU A 98 12.20 5.63 8.05
N ASP A 99 13.40 6.14 8.32
CA ASP A 99 14.00 6.06 9.64
C ASP A 99 13.25 6.98 10.63
N GLU A 100 12.91 8.20 10.19
CA GLU A 100 12.03 9.10 10.94
C GLU A 100 10.63 8.53 11.10
N ALA A 101 10.09 7.87 10.07
CA ALA A 101 8.77 7.27 10.15
C ALA A 101 8.70 6.13 11.16
N VAL A 102 9.69 5.24 11.16
CA VAL A 102 9.82 4.15 12.12
C VAL A 102 9.95 4.69 13.55
N ARG A 103 10.76 5.74 13.74
CA ARG A 103 10.91 6.39 15.06
C ARG A 103 9.56 6.92 15.56
N ARG A 104 8.87 7.72 14.75
CA ARG A 104 7.55 8.28 15.10
C ARG A 104 6.50 7.20 15.34
N PHE A 105 6.50 6.13 14.54
CA PHE A 105 5.56 5.02 14.68
C PHE A 105 5.75 4.28 16.01
N ARG A 106 7.01 4.03 16.41
CA ARG A 106 7.35 3.46 17.72
C ARG A 106 6.92 4.37 18.88
N GLU A 107 7.18 5.67 18.77
CA GLU A 107 6.77 6.67 19.79
C GLU A 107 5.25 6.76 19.96
N ALA A 108 4.49 6.48 18.89
CA ALA A 108 3.04 6.40 18.92
C ALA A 108 2.49 5.08 19.51
N GLY A 109 3.38 4.18 19.96
CA GLY A 109 3.02 2.88 20.56
C GLY A 109 2.96 1.72 19.55
N GLY A 110 3.34 1.96 18.29
CA GLY A 110 3.45 0.90 17.29
C GLY A 110 4.70 0.05 17.47
N THR A 111 4.68 -1.14 16.88
CA THR A 111 5.80 -2.11 16.90
C THR A 111 6.38 -2.27 15.50
N VAL A 112 7.70 -2.45 15.40
CA VAL A 112 8.35 -2.86 14.14
C VAL A 112 8.47 -4.37 14.16
N LEU A 113 7.82 -5.04 13.21
CA LEU A 113 7.84 -6.49 13.06
C LEU A 113 9.03 -6.96 12.21
N ASN A 114 9.39 -6.18 11.20
CA ASN A 114 10.60 -6.38 10.40
C ASN A 114 11.34 -5.05 10.27
N ASP A 115 12.61 -5.04 10.67
CA ASP A 115 13.45 -3.84 10.62
C ASP A 115 13.62 -3.34 9.17
N PRO A 116 13.97 -2.05 8.98
CA PRO A 116 14.17 -1.47 7.65
C PRO A 116 15.05 -2.33 6.73
N PHE A 117 14.55 -2.61 5.53
CA PHE A 117 15.22 -3.39 4.50
C PHE A 117 15.15 -2.70 3.14
N ASP A 118 16.09 -3.05 2.27
CA ASP A 118 16.20 -2.47 0.93
C ASP A 118 15.23 -3.12 -0.06
N LEU A 119 14.63 -2.26 -0.89
CA LEU A 119 13.88 -2.63 -2.09
C LEU A 119 14.54 -2.00 -3.31
N PRO A 120 14.25 -2.49 -4.53
CA PRO A 120 14.68 -1.81 -5.76
C PRO A 120 14.23 -0.35 -5.81
N ILE A 121 12.99 -0.07 -5.41
CA ILE A 121 12.37 1.26 -5.46
C ILE A 121 12.68 2.16 -4.25
N GLY A 122 13.33 1.63 -3.21
CA GLY A 122 13.58 2.39 -1.99
C GLY A 122 13.92 1.53 -0.78
N ARG A 123 13.29 1.80 0.35
CA ARG A 123 13.42 1.04 1.60
C ARG A 123 12.05 0.86 2.25
N ALA A 124 11.85 -0.26 2.93
CA ALA A 124 10.60 -0.55 3.62
C ALA A 124 10.83 -1.12 5.03
N ALA A 125 9.82 -1.02 5.89
CA ALA A 125 9.76 -1.71 7.18
C ALA A 125 8.34 -2.25 7.41
N VAL A 126 8.23 -3.44 8.02
CA VAL A 126 6.92 -4.00 8.40
C VAL A 126 6.62 -3.58 9.82
N VAL A 127 5.46 -2.98 10.04
CA VAL A 127 5.04 -2.44 11.33
C VAL A 127 3.66 -2.96 11.74
N GLN A 128 3.38 -2.92 13.03
CA GLN A 128 2.08 -3.24 13.60
C GLN A 128 1.62 -2.13 14.53
N ASP A 129 0.42 -1.60 14.29
CA ASP A 129 -0.17 -0.58 15.16
C ASP A 129 -0.66 -1.18 16.51
N PRO A 130 -1.00 -0.35 17.51
CA PRO A 130 -1.49 -0.84 18.80
C PRO A 130 -2.79 -1.67 18.73
N PHE A 131 -3.48 -1.67 17.58
CA PHE A 131 -4.74 -2.36 17.35
C PHE A 131 -4.55 -3.68 16.60
N GLY A 132 -3.30 -4.06 16.30
CA GLY A 132 -2.93 -5.31 15.65
C GLY A 132 -2.88 -5.25 14.12
N ASN A 133 -3.11 -4.09 13.50
CA ASN A 133 -3.05 -3.96 12.05
C ASN A 133 -1.59 -3.95 11.58
N VAL A 134 -1.27 -4.82 10.63
CA VAL A 134 0.05 -4.87 10.00
C VAL A 134 0.05 -4.02 8.73
N LEU A 135 1.06 -3.16 8.62
CA LEU A 135 1.27 -2.25 7.49
C LEU A 135 2.74 -2.29 7.08
N VAL A 136 3.03 -1.87 5.85
CA VAL A 136 4.39 -1.57 5.42
C VAL A 136 4.57 -0.05 5.38
N LEU A 137 5.66 0.45 5.94
CA LEU A 137 6.13 1.82 5.71
C LEU A 137 7.11 1.78 4.56
N LEU A 138 6.83 2.53 3.49
CA LEU A 138 7.65 2.55 2.28
C LEU A 138 8.17 3.97 2.01
N ASP A 139 9.49 4.11 1.97
CA ASP A 139 10.15 5.25 1.33
C ASP A 139 10.56 4.84 -0.09
N GLN A 140 10.06 5.54 -1.10
CA GLN A 140 10.29 5.26 -2.53
C GLN A 140 11.47 6.10 -3.11
N SER A 141 12.49 6.36 -2.30
CA SER A 141 13.60 7.26 -2.64
C SER A 141 14.50 6.81 -3.81
N LYS A 142 14.46 5.54 -4.24
CA LYS A 142 15.26 5.04 -5.39
C LYS A 142 14.51 5.08 -6.73
N GLY A 143 13.31 5.66 -6.76
CA GLY A 143 12.55 5.87 -7.98
C GLY A 143 11.63 4.70 -8.34
N LYS A 144 11.16 4.68 -9.59
CA LYS A 144 10.14 3.74 -10.07
C LYS A 144 10.75 2.55 -10.80
N LEU A 145 10.02 1.44 -10.86
CA LEU A 145 10.37 0.31 -11.70
C LEU A 145 10.37 0.72 -13.18
N VAL A 146 11.34 0.20 -13.92
CA VAL A 146 11.43 0.30 -15.38
C VAL A 146 11.14 -1.08 -15.95
N THR A 147 10.35 -1.13 -17.02
CA THR A 147 9.91 -2.39 -17.63
C THR A 147 10.21 -2.44 -19.12
N ASP A 148 10.27 -3.66 -19.66
CA ASP A 148 10.17 -3.87 -21.10
C ASP A 148 8.71 -3.80 -21.59
N HIS A 149 8.51 -4.10 -22.88
CA HIS A 149 7.19 -4.12 -23.52
C HIS A 149 6.21 -5.16 -22.95
N ASP A 150 6.72 -6.18 -22.27
CA ASP A 150 5.97 -7.26 -21.65
C ASP A 150 5.73 -7.01 -20.15
N GLY A 151 6.04 -5.79 -19.66
CA GLY A 151 5.95 -5.41 -18.26
C GLY A 151 7.01 -6.07 -17.38
N ARG A 152 8.00 -6.80 -17.92
CA ARG A 152 9.04 -7.43 -17.09
C ARG A 152 9.95 -6.35 -16.54
N VAL A 153 10.20 -6.39 -15.23
CA VAL A 153 11.10 -5.43 -14.57
C VAL A 153 12.53 -5.61 -15.09
N THR A 154 13.11 -4.52 -15.61
CA THR A 154 14.48 -4.47 -16.15
C THR A 154 15.41 -3.55 -15.35
N GLY A 155 14.87 -2.72 -14.46
CA GLY A 155 15.65 -1.81 -13.62
C GLY A 155 14.77 -0.82 -12.84
N THR A 156 15.37 0.30 -12.44
CA THR A 156 14.69 1.40 -11.73
C THR A 156 15.13 2.75 -12.27
N THR A 157 14.29 3.78 -12.19
CA THR A 157 14.60 5.11 -12.75
C THR A 157 15.65 5.90 -11.96
N GLY A 158 15.92 5.54 -10.70
CA GLY A 158 16.82 6.28 -9.80
C GLY A 158 18.22 5.68 -9.63
N VAL A 159 18.60 4.71 -10.47
CA VAL A 159 19.94 4.10 -10.51
C VAL A 159 20.41 4.00 -11.95
#